data_AF-A0A9W6Y5Z3-F1
#
_entry.id   AF-A0A9W6Y5Z3-F1
#
_cell.length_a   1.000
_cell.length_b   1.000
_cell.length_c   1.000
_cell.angle_alpha   90.00
_cell.angle_beta   90.00
_cell.angle_gamma   90.00
#
_symmetry.space_group_name_H-M   'P 1'
#
loop_
_entity.id
_entity.type
_entity.pdbx_description
1 polymer ?
#
loop_
_entity_poly.entity_id
_entity_poly.type
_entity_poly.pdbx_seq_one_letter_code
_entity_poly.pdbx_strand_id
1 'polypeptide(L)'
;MGLDELKPGNTKRAKDTAISAIMACVKCEQVEFDYVKRCIEQDATGKCFVSVLDMFGMYLAFNAGKKGKTLARNTAMQYFRQCKIWLFELFPVQRHIVEAKLLSMGKMLDNFCMKRDGKVVNKAPPSSKSDLKKMMSYLYKNASSSSDYQDAALLCLLWYLFGRASDLSLVRKQNLSVDAAEVFLRFIRMKTSEEQGLSLFPDADFTTCPLHAIATALITQTAPSVALIDNLPKIPVEAAVTLTPATPLVEVLNNPDEFAALASIAAPKSVVGTPKPIASVPTVYSHVNRLLERVSPPAGVVDALTSHSF
;
A
#
# COMPACT_ATOMS: atom_id res chain seq x y z
N MET A 1 35.45 -14.65 24.54
CA MET A 1 34.06 -14.62 25.00
C MET A 1 33.35 -13.52 24.22
N GLY A 2 32.47 -13.89 23.29
CA GLY A 2 31.81 -12.93 22.40
C GLY A 2 30.64 -12.23 23.10
N LEU A 3 30.34 -10.97 22.76
CA LEU A 3 29.18 -10.23 23.30
C LEU A 3 27.85 -10.96 23.12
N ASP A 4 27.77 -11.90 22.16
CA ASP A 4 26.60 -12.76 21.95
C ASP A 4 26.44 -13.89 22.98
N GLU A 5 27.49 -14.27 23.71
CA GLU A 5 27.43 -15.27 24.78
C GLU A 5 26.79 -14.73 26.06
N LEU A 6 26.81 -13.40 26.25
CA LEU A 6 26.26 -12.67 27.39
C LEU A 6 24.76 -12.34 27.27
N LYS A 7 24.13 -12.56 26.10
CA LYS A 7 22.69 -12.29 25.92
C LYS A 7 21.86 -13.34 26.67
N PRO A 8 20.87 -12.94 27.50
CA PRO A 8 20.01 -13.87 28.23
C PRO A 8 19.36 -14.90 27.30
N GLY A 9 19.26 -16.17 27.73
CA GLY A 9 18.70 -17.25 26.91
C GLY A 9 17.30 -16.96 26.35
N ASN A 10 16.48 -16.21 27.10
CA ASN A 10 15.15 -15.77 26.66
C ASN A 10 15.23 -14.79 25.47
N THR A 11 16.25 -13.93 25.43
CA THR A 11 16.48 -12.98 24.32
C THR A 11 16.95 -13.70 23.07
N LYS A 12 17.81 -14.73 23.19
CA LYS A 12 18.22 -15.59 22.06
C LYS A 12 17.02 -16.29 21.44
N ARG A 13 16.20 -16.96 22.25
CA ARG A 13 14.97 -17.62 21.77
C ARG A 13 13.99 -16.65 21.11
N ALA A 14 13.84 -15.44 21.66
CA ALA A 14 12.99 -14.40 21.07
C ALA A 14 13.51 -13.94 19.69
N LYS A 15 14.84 -13.84 19.55
CA LYS A 15 15.50 -13.53 18.28
C LYS A 15 15.27 -14.65 17.26
N ASP A 16 15.49 -15.90 17.62
CA ASP A 16 15.30 -17.06 16.72
C ASP A 16 13.84 -17.19 16.25
N THR A 17 12.90 -16.91 17.16
CA THR A 17 11.47 -16.92 16.83
C THR A 17 11.12 -15.79 15.87
N ALA A 18 11.69 -14.59 16.07
CA ALA A 18 11.49 -13.46 15.17
C ALA A 18 12.11 -13.74 13.79
N ILE A 19 13.31 -14.33 13.73
CA ILE A 19 13.97 -14.75 12.49
C ILE A 19 13.09 -15.78 11.75
N SER A 20 12.56 -16.77 12.47
CA SER A 20 11.65 -17.75 11.88
C SER A 20 10.38 -17.09 11.33
N ALA A 21 9.87 -16.06 12.00
CA ALA A 21 8.69 -15.32 11.56
C ALA A 21 8.95 -14.49 10.29
N ILE A 22 10.10 -13.81 10.18
CA ILE A 22 10.43 -13.06 8.96
C ILE A 22 10.75 -14.00 7.79
N MET A 23 11.39 -15.14 8.03
CA MET A 23 11.58 -16.17 7.01
C MET A 23 10.24 -16.72 6.52
N ALA A 24 9.29 -17.00 7.42
CA ALA A 24 7.94 -17.42 7.06
C ALA A 24 7.20 -16.33 6.27
N CYS A 25 7.32 -15.07 6.67
CA CYS A 25 6.74 -13.91 5.98
C CYS A 25 7.26 -13.80 4.54
N VAL A 26 8.58 -13.90 4.35
CA VAL A 26 9.22 -13.88 3.02
C VAL A 26 8.79 -15.09 2.18
N LYS A 27 8.67 -16.27 2.79
CA LYS A 27 8.18 -17.48 2.13
C LYS A 27 6.70 -17.37 1.73
N CYS A 28 5.85 -16.70 2.53
CA CYS A 28 4.47 -16.42 2.16
C CYS A 28 4.36 -15.56 0.88
N GLU A 29 5.36 -14.73 0.62
CA GLU A 29 5.46 -13.96 -0.62
C GLU A 29 6.02 -14.75 -1.80
N GLN A 30 6.34 -16.05 -1.63
CA GLN A 30 7.00 -16.89 -2.63
C GLN A 30 8.39 -16.37 -3.05
N VAL A 31 9.06 -15.64 -2.16
CA VAL A 31 10.41 -15.13 -2.37
C VAL A 31 11.40 -15.94 -1.53
N GLU A 32 12.57 -16.25 -2.09
CA GLU A 32 13.67 -16.85 -1.34
C GLU A 32 14.45 -15.79 -0.56
N PHE A 33 14.78 -16.07 0.70
CA PHE A 33 15.44 -15.06 1.55
C PHE A 33 16.81 -14.65 1.02
N ASP A 34 17.53 -15.53 0.32
CA ASP A 34 18.82 -15.18 -0.30
C ASP A 34 18.68 -14.19 -1.46
N TYR A 35 17.53 -14.14 -2.14
CA TYR A 35 17.24 -13.07 -3.10
C TYR A 35 17.07 -11.74 -2.38
N VAL A 36 16.33 -11.72 -1.27
CA VAL A 36 16.15 -10.53 -0.43
C VAL A 36 17.49 -9.97 0.05
N LYS A 37 18.42 -10.84 0.48
CA LYS A 37 19.76 -10.40 0.87
C LYS A 37 20.50 -9.70 -0.27
N ARG A 38 20.51 -10.29 -1.47
CA ARG A 38 21.16 -9.69 -2.65
C ARG A 38 20.57 -8.33 -2.98
N CYS A 39 19.24 -8.18 -2.92
CA CYS A 39 18.57 -6.90 -3.16
C CYS A 39 18.96 -5.84 -2.13
N ILE A 40 19.16 -6.21 -0.86
CA ILE A 40 19.63 -5.30 0.18
C ILE A 40 21.10 -4.94 -0.04
N GLU A 41 21.96 -5.90 -0.37
CA GLU A 41 23.39 -5.65 -0.61
C GLU A 41 23.66 -4.72 -1.78
N GLN A 42 22.85 -4.81 -2.84
CA GLN A 42 22.97 -3.98 -4.04
C GLN A 42 22.33 -2.59 -3.87
N ASP A 43 21.50 -2.40 -2.83
CA ASP A 43 20.80 -1.16 -2.58
C ASP A 43 21.59 -0.23 -1.65
N ALA A 44 22.18 0.81 -2.25
CA ALA A 44 22.87 1.87 -1.50
C ALA A 44 21.92 2.86 -0.81
N THR A 45 20.63 2.88 -1.18
CA THR A 45 19.64 3.83 -0.66
C THR A 45 18.93 3.34 0.60
N GLY A 46 19.02 2.03 0.90
CA GLY A 46 18.37 1.39 2.04
C GLY A 46 16.85 1.20 1.88
N LYS A 47 16.28 1.49 0.70
CA LYS A 47 14.87 1.28 0.40
C LYS A 47 14.46 -0.19 0.48
N CYS A 48 15.25 -1.12 -0.06
CA CYS A 48 15.00 -2.56 -0.01
C CYS A 48 14.84 -3.04 1.44
N PHE A 49 15.73 -2.61 2.33
CA PHE A 49 15.69 -2.98 3.74
C PHE A 49 14.47 -2.41 4.45
N VAL A 50 14.14 -1.15 4.17
CA VAL A 50 12.93 -0.53 4.70
C VAL A 50 11.69 -1.28 4.26
N SER A 51 11.58 -1.63 2.97
CA SER A 51 10.43 -2.35 2.42
C SER A 51 10.26 -3.74 3.03
N VAL A 52 11.37 -4.47 3.22
CA VAL A 52 11.35 -5.79 3.88
C VAL A 52 10.83 -5.69 5.32
N LEU A 53 11.29 -4.68 6.08
CA LEU A 53 10.78 -4.47 7.44
C LEU A 53 9.36 -3.91 7.47
N ASP A 54 8.93 -3.14 6.47
CA ASP A 54 7.56 -2.63 6.38
C ASP A 54 6.58 -3.79 6.17
N MET A 55 6.89 -4.64 5.18
CA MET A 55 6.16 -5.86 4.90
C MET A 55 6.12 -6.78 6.13
N PHE A 56 7.24 -6.94 6.84
CA PHE A 56 7.27 -7.73 8.06
C PHE A 56 6.45 -7.09 9.20
N GLY A 57 6.50 -5.76 9.35
CA GLY A 57 5.65 -5.03 10.30
C GLY A 57 4.16 -5.26 10.03
N MET A 58 3.77 -5.24 8.76
CA MET A 58 2.41 -5.55 8.32
C MET A 58 2.04 -7.01 8.59
N TYR A 59 2.93 -7.95 8.28
CA TYR A 59 2.76 -9.35 8.63
C TYR A 59 2.50 -9.51 10.14
N LEU A 60 3.23 -8.81 11.01
CA LEU A 60 3.00 -8.88 12.46
C LEU A 60 1.68 -8.24 12.91
N ALA A 61 1.23 -7.19 12.23
CA ALA A 61 0.00 -6.47 12.55
C ALA A 61 -1.26 -7.26 12.15
N PHE A 62 -1.21 -7.93 10.99
CA PHE A 62 -2.39 -8.51 10.34
C PHE A 62 -2.40 -10.02 10.29
N ASN A 63 -1.25 -10.71 10.23
CA ASN A 63 -1.27 -12.17 10.21
C ASN A 63 -1.60 -12.75 11.59
N ALA A 64 -2.50 -13.72 11.54
CA ALA A 64 -2.81 -14.55 12.67
C ALA A 64 -1.58 -15.39 13.04
N GLY A 65 -1.15 -15.31 14.31
CA GLY A 65 -0.22 -16.27 14.88
C GLY A 65 -0.83 -17.68 14.92
N LYS A 66 -0.10 -18.64 15.49
CA LYS A 66 -0.60 -20.01 15.68
C LYS A 66 -2.00 -19.96 16.32
N LYS A 67 -3.02 -20.48 15.62
CA LYS A 67 -4.46 -20.54 15.97
C LYS A 67 -5.36 -19.37 15.53
N GLY A 68 -5.04 -18.62 14.46
CA GLY A 68 -5.99 -17.61 13.95
C GLY A 68 -6.04 -16.32 14.79
N LYS A 69 -5.25 -16.23 15.87
CA LYS A 69 -5.22 -15.08 16.77
C LYS A 69 -4.08 -14.14 16.42
N THR A 70 -4.45 -12.89 16.30
CA THR A 70 -3.58 -11.77 15.95
C THR A 70 -2.57 -11.51 17.10
N LEU A 71 -1.28 -11.27 16.80
CA LEU A 71 -0.20 -11.23 17.80
C LEU A 71 -0.38 -10.10 18.83
N ALA A 72 -0.26 -10.35 20.13
CA ALA A 72 -0.33 -9.28 21.15
C ALA A 72 0.65 -8.14 20.84
N ARG A 73 0.27 -6.88 21.16
CA ARG A 73 1.09 -5.68 20.90
C ARG A 73 2.55 -5.87 21.31
N ASN A 74 2.78 -6.31 22.55
CA ASN A 74 4.13 -6.53 23.08
C ASN A 74 4.92 -7.57 22.28
N THR A 75 4.25 -8.61 21.78
CA THR A 75 4.88 -9.66 20.98
C THR A 75 5.24 -9.15 19.58
N ALA A 76 4.33 -8.44 18.92
CA ALA A 76 4.59 -7.84 17.60
C ALA A 76 5.76 -6.85 17.66
N MET A 77 5.74 -5.94 18.64
CA MET A 77 6.82 -4.97 18.83
C MET A 77 8.16 -5.65 19.14
N GLN A 78 8.15 -6.73 19.92
CA GLN A 78 9.36 -7.49 20.21
C GLN A 78 9.91 -8.18 18.95
N TYR A 79 9.07 -8.82 18.13
CA TYR A 79 9.51 -9.48 16.91
C TYR A 79 10.06 -8.48 15.91
N PHE A 80 9.39 -7.35 15.73
CA PHE A 80 9.86 -6.26 14.87
C PHE A 80 11.24 -5.76 15.33
N ARG A 81 11.41 -5.51 16.64
CA ARG A 81 12.69 -5.07 17.20
C ARG A 81 13.79 -6.09 16.99
N GLN A 82 13.53 -7.38 17.23
CA GLN A 82 14.53 -8.43 17.06
C GLN A 82 14.93 -8.63 15.59
N CYS A 83 13.97 -8.59 14.67
CA CYS A 83 14.27 -8.67 13.23
C CYS A 83 15.07 -7.47 12.76
N LYS A 84 14.73 -6.25 13.20
CA LYS A 84 15.51 -5.05 12.90
C LYS A 84 16.97 -5.19 13.35
N ILE A 85 17.18 -5.63 14.60
CA ILE A 85 18.54 -5.84 15.14
C ILE A 85 19.29 -6.88 14.33
N TRP A 86 18.65 -8.02 14.03
CA TRP A 86 19.26 -9.08 13.23
C TRP A 86 19.60 -8.64 11.80
N LEU A 87 18.71 -7.91 11.13
CA LEU A 87 19.00 -7.37 9.80
C LEU A 87 20.14 -6.33 9.83
N PHE A 88 20.27 -5.53 10.89
CA PHE A 88 21.43 -4.65 11.06
C PHE A 88 22.73 -5.41 11.31
N GLU A 89 22.69 -6.58 11.94
CA GLU A 89 23.87 -7.46 12.07
C GLU A 89 24.26 -8.05 10.71
N LEU A 90 23.30 -8.34 9.83
CA LEU A 90 23.56 -8.79 8.46
C LEU A 90 24.05 -7.67 7.53
N PHE A 91 23.49 -6.46 7.67
CA PHE A 91 23.75 -5.32 6.80
C PHE A 91 24.16 -4.07 7.60
N PRO A 92 25.35 -4.07 8.23
CA PRO A 92 25.77 -3.00 9.13
C PRO A 92 25.88 -1.65 8.41
N VAL A 93 26.24 -1.66 7.11
CA VAL A 93 26.36 -0.45 6.28
C VAL A 93 25.03 0.29 6.17
N GLN A 94 23.89 -0.42 6.13
CA GLN A 94 22.61 0.25 5.93
C GLN A 94 22.06 0.94 7.18
N ARG A 95 22.59 0.62 8.36
CA ARG A 95 22.04 1.08 9.65
C ARG A 95 21.83 2.59 9.70
N HIS A 96 22.87 3.37 9.39
CA HIS A 96 22.83 4.82 9.47
C HIS A 96 21.88 5.45 8.42
N ILE A 97 21.61 4.74 7.33
CA ILE A 97 20.77 5.21 6.22
C ILE A 97 19.27 5.11 6.61
N VAL A 98 18.88 4.02 7.26
CA VAL A 98 17.46 3.68 7.45
C VAL A 98 16.95 3.84 8.88
N GLU A 99 17.82 4.02 9.88
CA GLU A 99 17.45 3.97 11.30
C GLU A 99 16.33 4.96 11.69
N ALA A 100 16.38 6.20 11.18
CA ALA A 100 15.33 7.19 11.43
C ALA A 100 13.96 6.76 10.85
N LYS A 101 13.95 6.21 9.64
CA LYS A 101 12.73 5.74 8.97
C LYS A 101 12.14 4.53 9.70
N LEU A 102 12.98 3.58 10.11
CA LEU A 102 12.57 2.41 10.89
C LEU A 102 12.06 2.76 12.29
N LEU A 103 12.55 3.84 12.89
CA LEU A 103 12.00 4.35 14.15
C LEU A 103 10.57 4.85 13.97
N SER A 104 10.30 5.59 12.88
CA SER A 104 8.95 6.06 12.52
C SER A 104 8.01 4.88 12.25
N MET A 105 8.47 3.88 11.49
CA MET A 105 7.69 2.66 11.21
C MET A 105 7.37 1.87 12.48
N GLY A 106 8.32 1.74 13.41
CA GLY A 106 8.07 1.12 14.71
C GLY A 106 6.96 1.82 15.49
N LYS A 107 6.92 3.17 15.47
CA LYS A 107 5.82 3.94 16.09
C LYS A 107 4.49 3.72 15.37
N MET A 108 4.51 3.64 14.05
CA MET A 108 3.31 3.38 13.25
C MET A 108 2.73 2.00 13.59
N LEU A 109 3.57 0.96 13.61
CA LEU A 109 3.19 -0.40 14.01
C LEU A 109 2.59 -0.43 15.42
N ASP A 110 3.23 0.24 16.37
CA ASP A 110 2.76 0.32 17.76
C ASP A 110 1.36 0.95 17.86
N ASN A 111 1.13 2.05 17.13
CA ASN A 111 -0.17 2.71 17.05
C ASN A 111 -1.25 1.81 16.41
N PHE A 112 -0.90 1.01 15.40
CA PHE A 112 -1.82 0.03 14.82
C PHE A 112 -2.16 -1.08 15.80
N CYS A 113 -1.17 -1.62 16.51
CA CYS A 113 -1.39 -2.63 17.55
C CYS A 113 -2.25 -2.09 18.70
N MET A 114 -2.07 -0.82 19.11
CA MET A 114 -2.90 -0.15 20.12
C MET A 114 -4.38 -0.06 19.71
N LYS A 115 -4.67 0.33 18.47
CA LYS A 115 -6.04 0.44 17.96
C LYS A 115 -6.76 -0.90 17.87
N ARG A 116 -6.01 -2.01 17.83
CA ARG A 116 -6.56 -3.37 17.76
C ARG A 116 -7.03 -3.91 19.11
N ASP A 117 -6.42 -3.46 20.21
CA ASP A 117 -6.90 -3.79 21.56
C ASP A 117 -8.21 -3.01 21.90
N GLY A 118 -8.58 -2.03 21.06
CA GLY A 118 -9.89 -1.39 21.04
C GLY A 118 -10.96 -2.32 20.44
N LYS A 119 -11.92 -2.73 21.26
CA LYS A 119 -13.03 -3.62 20.93
C LYS A 119 -13.93 -3.03 19.82
N VAL A 120 -13.76 -3.39 18.53
CA VAL A 120 -14.70 -3.02 17.45
C VAL A 120 -14.80 -4.09 16.33
N VAL A 121 -16.01 -4.69 16.25
CA VAL A 121 -16.90 -5.01 15.12
C VAL A 121 -16.33 -5.69 13.85
N ASN A 122 -16.98 -6.80 13.45
CA ASN A 122 -16.92 -7.54 12.17
C ASN A 122 -15.84 -7.08 11.17
N LYS A 123 -14.69 -7.76 11.19
CA LYS A 123 -13.63 -7.58 10.19
C LYS A 123 -13.92 -8.43 8.96
N ALA A 124 -13.70 -7.86 7.77
CA ALA A 124 -13.66 -8.61 6.52
C ALA A 124 -12.54 -9.66 6.57
N PRO A 125 -12.68 -10.81 5.90
CA PRO A 125 -11.63 -11.82 5.82
C PRO A 125 -10.39 -11.24 5.14
N PRO A 126 -9.16 -11.58 5.59
CA PRO A 126 -7.94 -11.09 4.96
C PRO A 126 -7.76 -11.71 3.57
N SER A 127 -7.33 -10.92 2.60
CA SER A 127 -6.92 -11.42 1.29
C SER A 127 -5.54 -12.07 1.40
N SER A 128 -5.35 -13.22 0.74
CA SER A 128 -4.04 -13.86 0.62
C SER A 128 -3.41 -13.59 -0.75
N LYS A 129 -2.09 -13.72 -0.87
CA LYS A 129 -1.40 -13.62 -2.16
C LYS A 129 -1.90 -14.67 -3.17
N SER A 130 -2.32 -15.85 -2.69
CA SER A 130 -2.93 -16.85 -3.57
C SER A 130 -4.31 -16.42 -4.06
N ASP A 131 -5.11 -15.74 -3.25
CA ASP A 131 -6.39 -15.19 -3.70
C ASP A 131 -6.19 -14.05 -4.70
N LEU A 132 -5.23 -13.16 -4.43
CA LEU A 132 -4.82 -12.13 -5.39
C LEU A 132 -4.41 -12.76 -6.72
N LYS A 133 -3.52 -13.77 -6.70
CA LYS A 133 -3.07 -14.48 -7.91
C LYS A 133 -4.23 -15.08 -8.69
N LYS A 134 -5.21 -15.71 -8.02
CA LYS A 134 -6.42 -16.24 -8.67
C LYS A 134 -7.20 -15.13 -9.36
N MET A 135 -7.46 -14.02 -8.67
CA MET A 135 -8.20 -12.88 -9.22
C MET A 135 -7.48 -12.24 -10.41
N MET A 136 -6.17 -12.01 -10.29
CA MET A 136 -5.33 -11.48 -11.36
C MET A 136 -5.30 -12.41 -12.58
N SER A 137 -5.10 -13.71 -12.36
CA SER A 137 -5.10 -14.71 -13.44
C SER A 137 -6.46 -14.78 -14.16
N TYR A 138 -7.56 -14.68 -13.40
CA TYR A 138 -8.89 -14.62 -13.96
C TYR A 138 -9.08 -13.37 -14.83
N LEU A 139 -8.65 -12.20 -14.37
CA LEU A 139 -8.74 -10.96 -15.14
C LEU A 139 -7.92 -11.05 -16.43
N TYR A 140 -6.65 -11.46 -16.37
CA TYR A 140 -5.82 -11.57 -17.57
C TYR A 140 -6.35 -12.59 -18.58
N LYS A 141 -6.88 -13.72 -18.11
CA LYS A 141 -7.43 -14.76 -19.00
C LYS A 141 -8.70 -14.31 -19.73
N ASN A 142 -9.51 -13.48 -19.10
CA ASN A 142 -10.81 -13.05 -19.62
C ASN A 142 -10.81 -11.59 -20.09
N ALA A 143 -9.64 -10.94 -20.14
CA ALA A 143 -9.52 -9.55 -20.51
C ALA A 143 -9.99 -9.35 -21.96
N SER A 144 -10.99 -8.49 -22.12
CA SER A 144 -11.59 -8.13 -23.42
C SER A 144 -11.55 -6.62 -23.68
N SER A 145 -11.20 -5.85 -22.65
CA SER A 145 -11.21 -4.39 -22.66
C SER A 145 -10.02 -3.82 -21.88
N SER A 146 -9.69 -2.56 -22.13
CA SER A 146 -8.69 -1.83 -21.35
C SER A 146 -9.02 -1.82 -19.85
N SER A 147 -10.31 -1.72 -19.49
CA SER A 147 -10.74 -1.71 -18.10
C SER A 147 -10.36 -2.97 -17.34
N ASP A 148 -10.30 -4.13 -18.00
CA ASP A 148 -9.93 -5.39 -17.33
C ASP A 148 -8.47 -5.37 -16.86
N TYR A 149 -7.58 -4.77 -17.67
CA TYR A 149 -6.17 -4.57 -17.30
C TYR A 149 -6.00 -3.48 -16.24
N GLN A 150 -6.81 -2.42 -16.30
CA GLN A 150 -6.82 -1.39 -15.25
C GLN A 150 -7.33 -1.93 -13.91
N ASP A 151 -8.32 -2.82 -13.93
CA ASP A 151 -8.82 -3.53 -12.75
C ASP A 151 -7.76 -4.47 -12.16
N ALA A 152 -6.98 -5.14 -13.02
CA ALA A 152 -5.84 -5.94 -12.58
C ALA A 152 -4.76 -5.05 -11.92
N ALA A 153 -4.43 -3.91 -12.52
CA ALA A 153 -3.52 -2.94 -11.91
C ALA A 153 -4.05 -2.39 -10.58
N LEU A 154 -5.36 -2.13 -10.48
CA LEU A 154 -6.01 -1.68 -9.25
C LEU A 154 -5.90 -2.72 -8.14
N LEU A 155 -6.23 -3.99 -8.39
CA LEU A 155 -6.11 -5.06 -7.41
C LEU A 155 -4.66 -5.28 -6.97
N CYS A 156 -3.73 -5.25 -7.92
CA CYS A 156 -2.32 -5.39 -7.62
C CYS A 156 -1.82 -4.22 -6.76
N LEU A 157 -2.15 -2.97 -7.11
CA LEU A 157 -1.74 -1.81 -6.32
C LEU A 157 -2.43 -1.74 -4.96
N LEU A 158 -3.68 -2.20 -4.83
CA LEU A 158 -4.36 -2.35 -3.54
C LEU A 158 -3.59 -3.27 -2.59
N TRP A 159 -3.02 -4.36 -3.10
CA TRP A 159 -2.16 -5.25 -2.33
C TRP A 159 -0.93 -4.51 -1.79
N TYR A 160 -0.17 -3.85 -2.66
CA TYR A 160 1.04 -3.11 -2.24
C TYR A 160 0.77 -1.84 -1.43
N LEU A 161 -0.45 -1.30 -1.49
CA LEU A 161 -0.90 -0.16 -0.69
C LEU A 161 -1.67 -0.58 0.56
N PHE A 162 -1.79 -1.88 0.86
CA PHE A 162 -2.48 -2.38 2.06
C PHE A 162 -3.93 -1.88 2.17
N GLY A 163 -4.69 -2.06 1.10
CA GLY A 163 -6.12 -1.71 1.04
C GLY A 163 -6.41 -0.21 1.03
N ARG A 164 -5.38 0.65 0.92
CA ARG A 164 -5.53 2.11 0.87
C ARG A 164 -6.00 2.61 -0.50
N ALA A 165 -7.18 2.17 -0.93
CA ALA A 165 -7.80 2.53 -2.21
C ALA A 165 -7.85 4.05 -2.46
N SER A 166 -8.09 4.85 -1.42
CA SER A 166 -8.13 6.33 -1.51
C SER A 166 -6.82 6.94 -1.99
N ASP A 167 -5.69 6.30 -1.72
CA ASP A 167 -4.37 6.83 -2.09
C ASP A 167 -4.15 6.73 -3.61
N LEU A 168 -4.90 5.86 -4.30
CA LEU A 168 -4.84 5.70 -5.76
C LEU A 168 -5.67 6.72 -6.53
N SER A 169 -6.64 7.37 -5.88
CA SER A 169 -7.65 8.20 -6.57
C SER A 169 -7.08 9.47 -7.21
N LEU A 170 -5.91 9.93 -6.78
CA LEU A 170 -5.23 11.13 -7.32
C LEU A 170 -3.92 10.79 -8.05
N VAL A 171 -3.61 9.51 -8.22
CA VAL A 171 -2.34 9.08 -8.81
C VAL A 171 -2.35 9.31 -10.30
N ARG A 172 -1.36 10.06 -10.77
CA ARG A 172 -1.11 10.37 -12.18
C ARG A 172 0.14 9.64 -12.67
N LYS A 173 0.30 9.51 -13.99
CA LYS A 173 1.49 8.90 -14.61
C LYS A 173 2.79 9.60 -14.20
N GLN A 174 2.78 10.93 -14.04
CA GLN A 174 3.92 11.74 -13.58
C GLN A 174 4.38 11.41 -12.14
N ASN A 175 3.55 10.70 -11.38
CA ASN A 175 3.90 10.27 -10.04
C ASN A 175 4.76 9.00 -10.04
N LEU A 176 4.89 8.31 -11.17
CA LEU A 176 5.86 7.25 -11.37
C LEU A 176 7.20 7.88 -11.76
N SER A 177 8.25 7.51 -11.02
CA SER A 177 9.64 7.79 -11.40
C SER A 177 10.42 6.48 -11.48
N VAL A 178 11.32 6.41 -12.45
CA VAL A 178 12.21 5.25 -12.63
C VAL A 178 13.62 5.67 -12.24
N ASP A 179 14.22 4.90 -11.35
CA ASP A 179 15.65 4.97 -11.00
C ASP A 179 16.35 3.71 -11.56
N ALA A 180 17.68 3.64 -11.51
CA ALA A 180 18.52 2.66 -12.22
C ALA A 180 18.10 1.17 -12.07
N ALA A 181 17.32 0.81 -11.04
CA ALA A 181 16.74 -0.53 -10.88
C ALA A 181 15.31 -0.55 -10.28
N GLU A 182 14.70 0.61 -10.03
CA GLU A 182 13.46 0.69 -9.23
C GLU A 182 12.42 1.61 -9.86
N VAL A 183 11.14 1.23 -9.73
CA VAL A 183 10.03 2.13 -10.03
C VAL A 183 9.47 2.65 -8.71
N PHE A 184 9.40 3.97 -8.56
CA PHE A 184 8.88 4.62 -7.37
C PHE A 184 7.58 5.35 -7.69
N LEU A 185 6.55 5.09 -6.88
CA LEU A 185 5.24 5.71 -6.98
C LEU A 185 5.06 6.74 -5.85
N ARG A 186 4.90 8.02 -6.19
CA ARG A 186 4.55 9.09 -5.23
C ARG A 186 3.04 9.29 -5.16
N PHE A 187 2.48 9.54 -3.99
CA PHE A 187 1.05 9.82 -3.86
C PHE A 187 0.77 10.67 -2.62
N ILE A 188 -0.34 11.40 -2.66
CA ILE A 188 -0.80 12.17 -1.50
C ILE A 188 -1.68 11.26 -0.65
N ARG A 189 -1.31 11.12 0.62
CA ARG A 189 -2.11 10.38 1.59
C ARG A 189 -3.36 11.18 1.91
N MET A 190 -4.52 10.79 1.38
CA MET A 190 -5.78 11.54 1.50
C MET A 190 -6.19 11.87 2.94
N LYS A 191 -5.78 11.05 3.92
CA LYS A 191 -6.11 11.27 5.33
C LYS A 191 -5.22 12.28 6.05
N THR A 192 -3.97 12.42 5.62
CA THR A 192 -2.97 13.29 6.27
C THR A 192 -2.57 14.46 5.38
N SER A 193 -2.97 14.47 4.11
CA SER A 193 -2.53 15.41 3.08
C SER A 193 -1.01 15.48 2.91
N GLU A 194 -0.30 14.42 3.33
CA GLU A 194 1.16 14.32 3.22
C GLU A 194 1.54 13.54 1.96
N GLU A 195 2.62 13.96 1.30
CA GLU A 195 3.21 13.18 0.23
C GLU A 195 3.92 11.94 0.81
N GLN A 196 3.57 10.78 0.26
CA GLN A 196 4.18 9.49 0.57
C GLN A 196 4.68 8.86 -0.72
N GLY A 197 5.50 7.82 -0.60
CA GLY A 197 5.90 7.05 -1.76
C GLY A 197 6.11 5.57 -1.47
N LEU A 198 5.97 4.79 -2.53
CA LEU A 198 6.02 3.34 -2.56
C LEU A 198 7.04 2.92 -3.62
N SER A 199 8.09 2.19 -3.21
CA SER A 199 8.98 1.51 -4.15
C SER A 199 8.31 0.24 -4.63
N LEU A 200 8.21 0.07 -5.94
CA LEU A 200 7.65 -1.09 -6.63
C LEU A 200 8.80 -1.92 -7.20
N PHE A 201 8.84 -3.19 -6.81
CA PHE A 201 9.82 -4.16 -7.28
C PHE A 201 9.15 -5.18 -8.21
N PRO A 202 9.89 -5.75 -9.17
CA PRO A 202 9.41 -6.90 -9.92
C PRO A 202 9.09 -8.06 -8.96
N ASP A 203 7.90 -8.65 -9.11
CA ASP A 203 7.58 -9.94 -8.47
C ASP A 203 8.10 -11.08 -9.37
N ALA A 204 8.50 -12.20 -8.77
CA ALA A 204 8.92 -13.40 -9.48
C ALA A 204 7.75 -14.01 -10.28
N ASP A 205 6.53 -13.85 -9.79
CA ASP A 205 5.31 -14.21 -10.51
C ASP A 205 4.78 -13.01 -11.30
N PHE A 206 4.78 -13.12 -12.63
CA PHE A 206 4.30 -12.04 -13.50
C PHE A 206 2.82 -11.70 -13.26
N THR A 207 2.01 -12.65 -12.78
CA THR A 207 0.57 -12.44 -12.57
C THR A 207 0.28 -11.50 -11.40
N THR A 208 1.13 -11.44 -10.38
CA THR A 208 1.01 -10.53 -9.24
C THR A 208 2.04 -9.40 -9.27
N CYS A 209 2.86 -9.33 -10.33
CA CYS A 209 3.91 -8.33 -10.46
C CYS A 209 3.33 -6.92 -10.70
N PRO A 210 3.63 -5.94 -9.83
CA PRO A 210 3.06 -4.59 -9.93
C PRO A 210 3.55 -3.86 -11.16
N LEU A 211 4.81 -4.10 -11.57
CA LEU A 211 5.37 -3.49 -12.78
C LEU A 211 4.67 -4.02 -14.02
N HIS A 212 4.38 -5.32 -14.06
CA HIS A 212 3.64 -5.94 -15.17
C HIS A 212 2.19 -5.46 -15.20
N ALA A 213 1.53 -5.39 -14.05
CA ALA A 213 0.14 -4.92 -13.95
C ALA A 213 0.00 -3.46 -14.39
N ILE A 214 0.90 -2.57 -13.95
CA ILE A 214 0.94 -1.17 -14.41
C ILE A 214 1.23 -1.10 -15.91
N ALA A 215 2.25 -1.82 -16.40
CA ALA A 215 2.62 -1.77 -17.81
C ALA A 215 1.49 -2.23 -18.73
N THR A 216 0.83 -3.34 -18.40
CA THR A 216 -0.31 -3.86 -19.18
C THR A 216 -1.51 -2.92 -19.14
N ALA A 217 -1.81 -2.33 -17.98
CA ALA A 217 -2.85 -1.30 -17.88
C ALA A 217 -2.54 -0.07 -18.74
N LEU A 218 -1.28 0.38 -18.80
CA LEU A 218 -0.86 1.54 -19.58
C LEU A 218 -0.88 1.28 -21.10
N ILE A 219 -0.36 0.14 -21.55
CA ILE A 219 -0.26 -0.19 -22.98
C ILE A 219 -1.64 -0.44 -23.60
N THR A 220 -2.59 -0.96 -22.81
CA THR A 220 -3.94 -1.28 -23.28
C THR A 220 -4.91 -0.10 -23.17
N GLN A 221 -4.47 1.09 -22.73
CA GLN A 221 -5.33 2.28 -22.68
C GLN A 221 -5.87 2.63 -24.07
N THR A 222 -7.19 2.75 -24.19
CA THR A 222 -7.86 3.10 -25.45
C THR A 222 -7.72 4.57 -25.82
N ALA A 223 -7.48 5.44 -24.83
CA ALA A 223 -7.30 6.87 -25.01
C ALA A 223 -6.18 7.42 -24.11
N PRO A 224 -5.50 8.50 -24.51
CA PRO A 224 -4.54 9.17 -23.64
C PRO A 224 -5.20 9.68 -22.36
N SER A 225 -4.79 9.17 -21.21
CA SER A 225 -5.17 9.68 -19.89
C SER A 225 -3.96 10.13 -19.08
N VAL A 226 -4.15 11.12 -18.21
CA VAL A 226 -3.14 11.57 -17.24
C VAL A 226 -3.15 10.69 -15.99
N ALA A 227 -4.30 10.07 -15.69
CA ALA A 227 -4.45 9.16 -14.56
C ALA A 227 -3.62 7.89 -14.79
N LEU A 228 -3.09 7.33 -13.70
CA LEU A 228 -2.46 6.01 -13.76
C LEU A 228 -3.51 4.92 -14.00
N ILE A 229 -4.66 5.05 -13.34
CA ILE A 229 -5.84 4.19 -13.49
C ILE A 229 -7.02 5.08 -13.86
N ASP A 230 -7.56 4.92 -15.06
CA ASP A 230 -8.53 5.84 -15.65
C ASP A 230 -9.99 5.45 -15.36
N ASN A 231 -10.23 4.19 -14.99
CA ASN A 231 -11.55 3.65 -14.67
C ASN A 231 -12.01 3.94 -13.22
N LEU A 232 -11.20 4.66 -12.43
CA LEU A 232 -11.56 5.06 -11.07
C LEU A 232 -12.58 6.21 -11.08
N PRO A 233 -13.49 6.27 -10.09
CA PRO A 233 -14.39 7.40 -9.95
C PRO A 233 -13.61 8.71 -9.83
N LYS A 234 -13.94 9.69 -10.68
CA LYS A 234 -13.36 11.03 -10.58
C LYS A 234 -13.79 11.63 -9.25
N ILE A 235 -12.82 11.91 -8.39
CA ILE A 235 -13.08 12.81 -7.27
C ILE A 235 -13.35 14.19 -7.90
N PRO A 236 -14.40 14.91 -7.49
CA PRO A 236 -14.60 16.31 -7.88
C PRO A 236 -13.49 17.16 -7.26
N VAL A 237 -12.30 17.06 -7.85
CA VAL A 237 -11.16 17.96 -7.65
C VAL A 237 -11.00 18.78 -8.93
N GLU A 238 -12.10 19.22 -9.52
CA GLU A 238 -12.06 20.25 -10.57
C GLU A 238 -11.58 21.60 -10.01
N ALA A 239 -11.53 21.76 -8.68
CA ALA A 239 -11.04 22.99 -8.04
C ALA A 239 -9.51 23.06 -7.84
N ALA A 240 -8.74 21.98 -8.06
CA ALA A 240 -7.26 22.02 -7.95
C ALA A 240 -6.53 21.91 -9.29
N VAL A 241 -7.26 21.84 -10.41
CA VAL A 241 -6.68 21.69 -11.76
C VAL A 241 -6.42 23.04 -12.45
N THR A 242 -6.95 24.16 -11.93
CA THR A 242 -6.69 25.51 -12.47
C THR A 242 -5.45 26.21 -11.90
N LEU A 243 -4.67 25.54 -11.03
CA LEU A 243 -3.31 25.99 -10.69
C LEU A 243 -2.29 25.12 -11.42
N THR A 244 -2.39 25.13 -12.75
CA THR A 244 -1.26 24.78 -13.61
C THR A 244 -0.08 25.71 -13.32
N PRO A 245 1.18 25.27 -13.44
CA PRO A 245 2.38 26.12 -13.27
C PRO A 245 2.48 27.27 -14.29
N ALA A 246 1.47 27.43 -15.16
CA ALA A 246 1.35 28.49 -16.15
C ALA A 246 0.65 29.76 -15.62
N THR A 247 0.01 29.72 -14.45
CA THR A 247 -0.68 30.91 -13.89
C THR A 247 0.29 31.69 -12.99
N PRO A 248 0.72 32.91 -13.37
CA PRO A 248 1.64 33.71 -12.57
C PRO A 248 1.02 34.05 -11.22
N LEU A 249 1.79 33.93 -10.14
CA LEU A 249 1.35 34.26 -8.77
C LEU A 249 0.75 35.69 -8.66
N VAL A 250 1.21 36.60 -9.51
CA VAL A 250 0.75 37.99 -9.60
C VAL A 250 -0.73 38.08 -10.02
N GLU A 251 -1.18 37.19 -10.90
CA GLU A 251 -2.55 37.21 -11.43
C GLU A 251 -3.58 36.72 -10.39
N VAL A 252 -3.14 35.79 -9.53
CA VAL A 252 -3.91 35.28 -8.38
C VAL A 252 -4.05 36.33 -7.28
N LEU A 253 -3.00 37.12 -7.04
CA LEU A 253 -3.01 38.18 -6.02
C LEU A 253 -3.85 39.40 -6.43
N ASN A 254 -4.01 39.65 -7.73
CA ASN A 254 -4.76 40.79 -8.25
C ASN A 254 -6.28 40.57 -8.31
N ASN A 255 -6.76 39.31 -8.29
CA ASN A 255 -8.19 38.97 -8.39
C ASN A 255 -8.65 38.03 -7.26
N PRO A 256 -8.46 38.41 -5.98
CA PRO A 256 -8.65 37.50 -4.84
C PRO A 256 -10.09 36.98 -4.72
N ASP A 257 -11.11 37.76 -5.12
CA ASP A 257 -12.52 37.37 -4.98
C ASP A 257 -12.96 36.30 -5.99
N GLU A 258 -12.35 36.31 -7.18
CA GLU A 258 -12.62 35.34 -8.24
C GLU A 258 -12.12 33.93 -7.85
N PHE A 259 -10.99 33.87 -7.14
CA PHE A 259 -10.41 32.64 -6.59
C PHE A 259 -10.98 32.27 -5.20
N ALA A 260 -11.45 33.23 -4.41
CA ALA A 260 -12.14 32.96 -3.15
C ALA A 260 -13.53 32.34 -3.36
N ALA A 261 -14.22 32.67 -4.46
CA ALA A 261 -15.49 32.03 -4.83
C ALA A 261 -15.35 30.52 -5.06
N LEU A 262 -14.21 30.05 -5.61
CA LEU A 262 -13.87 28.65 -5.76
C LEU A 262 -13.66 27.93 -4.42
N ALA A 263 -13.12 28.62 -3.40
CA ALA A 263 -13.00 28.09 -2.04
C ALA A 263 -14.35 27.96 -1.32
N SER A 264 -15.34 28.79 -1.67
CA SER A 264 -16.67 28.77 -1.04
C SER A 264 -17.51 27.54 -1.40
N ILE A 265 -17.16 26.81 -2.46
CA ILE A 265 -17.77 25.53 -2.84
C ILE A 265 -17.25 24.38 -1.94
N ALA A 266 -16.08 24.57 -1.30
CA ALA A 266 -15.48 23.61 -0.37
C ALA A 266 -15.93 23.78 1.10
N ALA A 267 -16.74 24.78 1.41
CA ALA A 267 -17.38 24.91 2.71
C ALA A 267 -18.71 24.12 2.73
N PRO A 268 -19.00 23.30 3.76
CA PRO A 268 -20.30 22.65 3.87
C PRO A 268 -21.36 23.72 4.10
N LYS A 269 -22.15 24.05 3.07
CA LYS A 269 -23.36 24.85 3.26
C LYS A 269 -24.33 24.02 4.10
N SER A 270 -24.49 24.41 5.36
CA SER A 270 -25.66 24.03 6.16
C SER A 270 -26.88 24.67 5.49
N VAL A 271 -27.63 23.87 4.73
CA VAL A 271 -28.96 24.26 4.25
C VAL A 271 -29.95 23.28 4.84
N VAL A 272 -30.63 23.76 5.88
CA VAL A 272 -31.90 23.21 6.34
C VAL A 272 -32.87 23.28 5.17
N GLY A 273 -33.33 22.11 4.71
CA GLY A 273 -34.31 21.99 3.64
C GLY A 273 -34.09 20.68 2.90
N THR A 274 -34.91 19.68 3.16
CA THR A 274 -34.90 18.35 2.56
C THR A 274 -34.97 18.40 1.03
N PRO A 275 -33.96 17.87 0.30
CA PRO A 275 -34.12 17.48 -1.10
C PRO A 275 -34.04 15.95 -1.23
N LYS A 276 -34.81 15.41 -2.18
CA LYS A 276 -34.84 14.00 -2.59
C LYS A 276 -33.43 13.42 -2.83
N PRO A 277 -33.22 12.10 -2.66
CA PRO A 277 -31.90 11.49 -2.70
C PRO A 277 -31.28 11.63 -4.10
N ILE A 278 -30.25 12.48 -4.20
CA ILE A 278 -29.31 12.49 -5.31
C ILE A 278 -28.57 11.15 -5.25
N ALA A 279 -28.55 10.39 -6.35
CA ALA A 279 -27.80 9.15 -6.46
C ALA A 279 -26.35 9.40 -6.02
N SER A 280 -25.88 8.70 -4.99
CA SER A 280 -24.57 8.93 -4.41
C SER A 280 -23.49 8.67 -5.47
N VAL A 281 -22.59 9.65 -5.66
CA VAL A 281 -21.42 9.49 -6.53
C VAL A 281 -20.62 8.28 -6.04
N PRO A 282 -20.32 7.29 -6.90
CA PRO A 282 -19.57 6.10 -6.49
C PRO A 282 -18.21 6.50 -5.91
N THR A 283 -17.89 5.99 -4.72
CA THR A 283 -16.58 6.20 -4.11
C THR A 283 -15.57 5.18 -4.66
N VAL A 284 -14.28 5.45 -4.50
CA VAL A 284 -13.23 4.46 -4.84
C VAL A 284 -13.47 3.12 -4.13
N TYR A 285 -13.96 3.14 -2.89
CA TYR A 285 -14.27 1.93 -2.13
C TYR A 285 -15.46 1.17 -2.71
N SER A 286 -16.52 1.86 -3.16
CA SER A 286 -17.63 1.17 -3.82
C SER A 286 -17.23 0.59 -5.18
N HIS A 287 -16.32 1.26 -5.91
CA HIS A 287 -15.72 0.73 -7.13
C HIS A 287 -14.92 -0.55 -6.86
N VAL A 288 -14.04 -0.54 -5.86
CA VAL A 288 -13.25 -1.73 -5.45
C VAL A 288 -14.14 -2.88 -5.01
N ASN A 289 -15.18 -2.61 -4.21
CA ASN A 289 -16.09 -3.68 -3.77
C ASN A 289 -16.86 -4.30 -4.94
N ARG A 290 -17.34 -3.50 -5.91
CA ARG A 290 -17.95 -4.03 -7.14
C ARG A 290 -16.98 -4.88 -7.96
N LEU A 291 -15.72 -4.46 -8.05
CA LEU A 291 -14.68 -5.23 -8.70
C LEU A 291 -14.48 -6.59 -8.01
N LEU A 292 -14.39 -6.60 -6.68
CA LEU A 292 -14.21 -7.83 -5.90
C LEU A 292 -15.42 -8.76 -6.00
N GLU A 293 -16.64 -8.23 -5.96
CA GLU A 293 -17.88 -9.01 -6.16
C GLU A 293 -17.91 -9.68 -7.53
N ARG A 294 -17.43 -8.99 -8.57
CA ARG A 294 -17.39 -9.50 -9.94
C ARG A 294 -16.29 -10.54 -10.17
N VAL A 295 -15.13 -10.37 -9.52
CA VAL A 295 -13.90 -11.14 -9.85
C VAL A 295 -13.64 -12.28 -8.86
N SER A 296 -13.89 -12.11 -7.57
CA SER A 296 -13.49 -13.08 -6.54
C SER A 296 -14.20 -14.44 -6.71
N PRO A 297 -15.55 -14.50 -6.86
CA PRO A 297 -16.25 -15.77 -6.99
C PRO A 297 -15.83 -16.61 -8.23
N PRO A 298 -15.81 -16.06 -9.47
CA PRO A 298 -15.43 -16.85 -10.63
C PRO A 298 -13.92 -17.17 -10.68
N ALA A 299 -13.09 -16.42 -9.95
CA ALA A 299 -11.68 -16.76 -9.74
C ALA A 299 -11.45 -17.91 -8.74
N GLY A 300 -12.51 -18.39 -8.05
CA GLY A 300 -12.39 -19.44 -7.04
C GLY A 300 -11.79 -18.97 -5.71
N VAL A 301 -12.00 -17.70 -5.35
CA VAL A 301 -11.74 -17.17 -4.01
C VAL A 301 -12.96 -17.48 -3.14
N VAL A 302 -12.73 -18.21 -2.04
CA VAL A 302 -13.81 -18.73 -1.18
C VAL A 302 -14.32 -17.65 -0.22
N ASP A 303 -13.43 -16.77 0.23
CA ASP A 303 -13.76 -15.72 1.18
C ASP A 303 -14.44 -14.52 0.50
N ALA A 304 -15.43 -13.95 1.17
CA ALA A 304 -16.11 -12.73 0.73
C ALA A 304 -15.21 -11.51 0.96
N LEU A 305 -14.28 -11.27 0.02
CA LEU A 305 -13.34 -10.16 0.08
C LEU A 305 -14.05 -8.81 -0.12
N THR A 306 -13.56 -7.80 0.60
CA THR A 306 -13.97 -6.40 0.44
C THR A 306 -12.73 -5.52 0.33
N SER A 307 -12.89 -4.23 0.07
CA SER A 307 -11.81 -3.26 0.11
C SER A 307 -11.04 -3.22 1.44
N HIS A 308 -11.65 -3.73 2.52
CA HIS A 308 -11.03 -3.85 3.85
C HIS A 308 -10.31 -5.18 4.09
N SER A 309 -10.26 -6.06 3.08
CA SER A 309 -9.56 -7.34 3.12
C SER A 309 -8.07 -7.24 2.79
N PHE A 310 -7.65 -6.15 2.14
CA PHE A 310 -6.27 -5.89 1.71
C PHE A 310 -5.52 -5.02 2.73
#